data_AF-A0A5J9TYG6-F1
#
_entry.id   AF-A0A5J9TYG6-F1
#
_cell.length_a   1.000
_cell.length_b   1.000
_cell.length_c   1.000
_cell.angle_alpha   90.00
_cell.angle_beta   90.00
_cell.angle_gamma   90.00
#
_symmetry.space_group_name_H-M   'P 1'
#
loop_
_entity.id
_entity.type
_entity.pdbx_description
1 polymer ?
#
loop_
_entity_poly.entity_id
_entity_poly.type
_entity_poly.pdbx_seq_one_letter_code
_entity_poly.pdbx_strand_id
1 'polypeptide(L)'
;MGLLLLLLVAVVARAPAAHAWGREGHYMTCKIAESFLTEEASTAVKGLLPEWAGGVLAETCSWADDHRKEFPWSIELHALRRLRRGLPV
;
A
#
# COMPACT_ATOMS: atom_id res chain seq x y z
N MET A 1 9.49 -36.96 -5.71
CA MET A 1 9.84 -35.79 -4.86
C MET A 1 10.64 -34.71 -5.57
N GLY A 2 11.76 -35.02 -6.24
CA GLY A 2 12.66 -33.99 -6.80
C GLY A 2 12.05 -33.11 -7.90
N LEU A 3 11.29 -33.71 -8.83
CA LEU A 3 10.62 -32.95 -9.89
C LEU A 3 9.57 -31.97 -9.34
N LEU A 4 8.78 -32.40 -8.34
CA LEU A 4 7.79 -31.55 -7.69
C LEU A 4 8.44 -30.36 -6.97
N LEU A 5 9.56 -30.59 -6.28
CA LEU A 5 10.33 -29.52 -5.65
C LEU A 5 10.89 -28.54 -6.69
N LEU A 6 11.44 -29.04 -7.80
CA LEU A 6 11.98 -28.21 -8.88
C LEU A 6 10.88 -27.35 -9.53
N LEU A 7 9.69 -27.92 -9.73
CA LEU A 7 8.53 -27.18 -10.24
C LEU A 7 8.07 -26.11 -9.26
N LEU A 8 8.02 -26.40 -7.95
CA LEU A 8 7.68 -25.42 -6.91
C LEU A 8 8.70 -24.27 -6.86
N VAL A 9 9.99 -24.57 -6.90
CA VAL A 9 11.05 -23.55 -6.92
C VAL A 9 10.95 -22.68 -8.18
N ALA A 10 10.70 -23.29 -9.34
CA ALA A 10 10.53 -22.56 -10.60
C ALA A 10 9.31 -21.63 -10.58
N VAL A 11 8.20 -22.04 -9.94
CA VAL A 11 7.00 -21.20 -9.76
C VAL A 11 7.29 -20.01 -8.83
N VAL A 12 7.93 -20.25 -7.69
CA VAL A 12 8.25 -19.19 -6.71
C VAL A 12 9.26 -18.19 -7.30
N ALA A 13 10.26 -18.66 -8.06
CA ALA A 13 11.24 -17.80 -8.72
C ALA A 13 10.63 -16.89 -9.81
N ARG A 14 9.42 -17.22 -10.29
CA ARG A 14 8.65 -16.41 -11.25
C ARG A 14 7.52 -15.62 -10.60
N ALA A 15 7.46 -15.57 -9.26
CA ALA A 15 6.55 -14.66 -8.59
C ALA A 15 6.80 -13.25 -9.14
N PRO A 16 5.77 -12.56 -9.67
CA PRO A 16 5.95 -11.22 -10.20
C PRO A 16 6.56 -10.35 -9.11
N ALA A 17 7.49 -9.47 -9.50
CA ALA A 17 7.95 -8.43 -8.59
C ALA A 17 6.71 -7.74 -8.02
N ALA A 18 6.62 -7.60 -6.69
CA ALA A 18 5.49 -6.94 -6.06
C ALA A 18 5.32 -5.57 -6.71
N HIS A 19 4.29 -5.44 -7.56
CA HIS A 19 3.91 -4.16 -8.11
C HIS A 19 3.37 -3.36 -6.93
N ALA A 20 3.96 -2.19 -6.68
CA ALA A 20 3.41 -1.26 -5.71
C ALA A 20 1.92 -1.04 -6.02
N TRP A 21 1.13 -0.83 -4.99
CA TRP A 21 -0.30 -0.60 -5.16
C TRP A 21 -0.53 0.67 -5.98
N GLY A 22 -1.45 0.59 -6.95
CA GLY A 22 -2.07 1.78 -7.52
C GLY A 22 -3.28 2.21 -6.68
N ARG A 23 -4.05 3.17 -7.20
CA ARG A 23 -5.28 3.68 -6.56
C ARG A 23 -6.22 2.57 -6.07
N GLU A 24 -6.51 1.59 -6.94
CA GLU A 24 -7.38 0.46 -6.59
C GLU A 24 -6.83 -0.41 -5.47
N GLY A 25 -5.50 -0.59 -5.42
CA GLY A 25 -4.85 -1.36 -4.37
C GLY A 25 -4.95 -0.69 -3.00
N HIS A 26 -4.73 0.62 -2.96
CA HIS A 26 -4.95 1.44 -1.78
C HIS A 26 -6.41 1.41 -1.34
N TYR A 27 -7.35 1.56 -2.28
CA TYR A 27 -8.78 1.51 -2.01
C TYR A 27 -9.20 0.17 -1.39
N MET A 28 -8.86 -0.95 -2.04
CA MET A 28 -9.21 -2.29 -1.56
C MET A 28 -8.61 -2.58 -0.19
N THR A 29 -7.33 -2.25 0.04
CA THR A 29 -6.67 -2.46 1.33
C THR A 29 -7.38 -1.70 2.45
N CYS A 30 -7.70 -0.43 2.21
CA CYS A 30 -8.43 0.37 3.18
C CYS A 30 -9.88 -0.09 3.39
N LYS A 31 -10.57 -0.54 2.33
CA LYS A 31 -11.91 -1.12 2.47
C LYS A 31 -11.92 -2.38 3.31
N ILE A 32 -10.92 -3.24 3.14
CA ILE A 32 -10.75 -4.41 4.00
C ILE A 32 -10.49 -3.94 5.43
N ALA A 33 -9.57 -3.01 5.65
CA ALA A 33 -9.24 -2.51 6.98
C ALA A 33 -10.46 -1.90 7.72
N GLU A 34 -11.30 -1.12 7.02
CA GLU A 34 -12.53 -0.56 7.59
C GLU A 34 -13.43 -1.62 8.22
N SER A 35 -13.54 -2.81 7.60
CA SER A 35 -14.39 -3.89 8.11
C SER A 35 -13.87 -4.53 9.40
N PHE A 36 -12.61 -4.27 9.77
CA PHE A 36 -11.97 -4.79 10.98
C PHE A 36 -11.77 -3.72 12.06
N LEU A 37 -12.21 -2.48 11.84
CA LEU A 37 -12.13 -1.44 12.87
C LEU A 37 -13.10 -1.75 14.02
N THR A 38 -12.69 -1.45 15.25
CA THR A 38 -13.64 -1.39 16.37
C THR A 38 -14.59 -0.21 16.18
N GLU A 39 -15.71 -0.20 16.92
CA GLU A 39 -16.67 0.89 16.85
C GLU A 39 -16.05 2.24 17.25
N GLU A 40 -15.16 2.25 18.25
CA GLU A 40 -14.45 3.44 18.68
C GLU A 40 -13.52 3.96 17.57
N ALA A 41 -12.76 3.06 16.93
CA ALA A 41 -11.86 3.42 15.84
C ALA A 41 -12.63 3.89 14.59
N SER A 42 -13.73 3.22 14.25
CA SER A 42 -14.64 3.59 13.15
C SER A 42 -15.22 5.00 13.36
N THR A 43 -15.66 5.30 14.59
CA THR A 43 -16.17 6.63 14.95
C THR A 43 -15.08 7.70 14.84
N ALA A 44 -13.88 7.43 15.37
CA ALA A 44 -12.76 8.36 15.30
C ALA A 44 -12.34 8.63 13.84
N VAL A 45 -12.21 7.58 13.02
CA VAL A 45 -11.87 7.71 11.59
C VAL A 45 -12.92 8.56 10.87
N LYS A 46 -14.21 8.25 11.02
CA LYS A 46 -15.30 9.01 10.39
C LYS A 46 -15.33 10.48 10.83
N GLY A 47 -14.95 10.79 12.07
CA GLY A 47 -14.84 12.16 12.57
C GLY A 47 -13.67 12.95 11.99
N LEU A 48 -12.62 12.28 11.47
CA LEU A 48 -11.45 12.91 10.87
C LEU A 48 -11.55 13.02 9.34
N LEU A 49 -12.41 12.23 8.70
CA LEU A 49 -12.56 12.22 7.25
C LEU A 49 -13.15 13.55 6.74
N PRO A 50 -12.66 14.04 5.58
CA PRO A 50 -13.27 15.20 4.94
C PRO A 50 -14.65 14.86 4.39
N GLU A 51 -15.52 15.88 4.26
CA GLU A 51 -16.91 15.71 3.81
C GLU A 51 -17.02 14.98 2.46
N TRP A 52 -16.13 15.29 1.51
CA TRP A 52 -16.13 14.68 0.17
C TRP A 52 -15.91 13.16 0.19
N ALA A 53 -15.31 12.60 1.25
CA ALA A 53 -15.08 11.17 1.37
C ALA A 53 -16.36 10.40 1.77
N GLY A 54 -17.46 11.08 2.09
CA GLY A 54 -18.75 10.43 2.38
C GLY A 54 -18.71 9.45 3.57
N GLY A 55 -17.78 9.65 4.50
CA GLY A 55 -17.55 8.73 5.63
C GLY A 55 -16.86 7.41 5.25
N VAL A 56 -16.25 7.33 4.07
CA VAL A 56 -15.51 6.16 3.58
C VAL A 56 -14.00 6.43 3.58
N LEU A 57 -13.26 5.71 4.42
CA LEU A 57 -11.80 5.81 4.54
C LEU A 57 -11.10 5.55 3.20
N ALA A 58 -11.58 4.55 2.46
CA ALA A 58 -10.94 4.11 1.21
C ALA A 58 -10.88 5.20 0.13
N GLU A 59 -11.81 6.16 0.13
CA GLU A 59 -11.80 7.33 -0.77
C GLU A 59 -10.55 8.20 -0.58
N THR A 60 -9.98 8.20 0.64
CA THR A 60 -8.82 9.02 0.99
C THR A 60 -7.48 8.28 0.88
N CYS A 61 -7.48 6.95 0.70
CA CYS A 61 -6.26 6.16 0.85
C CYS A 61 -5.24 6.30 -0.30
N SER A 62 -5.62 6.95 -1.40
CA SER A 62 -4.70 7.33 -2.49
C SER A 62 -4.20 8.78 -2.37
N TRP A 63 -4.65 9.54 -1.35
CA TRP A 63 -4.31 10.96 -1.17
C TRP A 63 -2.79 11.20 -1.11
N ALA A 64 -2.05 10.33 -0.41
CA ALA A 64 -0.60 10.45 -0.28
C ALA A 64 0.10 10.35 -1.64
N ASP A 65 -0.37 9.47 -2.53
CA ASP A 65 0.17 9.35 -3.88
C ASP A 65 -0.16 10.58 -4.72
N ASP A 66 -1.39 11.11 -4.63
CA ASP A 66 -1.85 12.26 -5.40
C ASP A 66 -1.03 13.53 -5.06
N HIS A 67 -0.64 13.71 -3.79
CA HIS A 67 0.05 14.91 -3.30
C HIS A 67 1.57 14.75 -3.12
N ARG A 68 2.16 13.61 -3.46
CA ARG A 68 3.61 13.38 -3.29
C ARG A 68 4.51 14.39 -4.03
N LYS A 69 3.99 15.02 -5.09
CA LYS A 69 4.71 16.08 -5.83
C LYS A 69 4.63 17.43 -5.14
N GLU A 70 3.52 17.70 -4.44
CA GLU A 70 3.33 18.91 -3.64
C GLU A 70 4.16 18.87 -2.36
N PHE A 71 4.40 17.66 -1.85
CA PHE A 71 5.27 17.40 -0.69
C PHE A 71 6.47 16.54 -1.08
N PRO A 72 7.53 17.08 -1.72
CA PRO A 72 8.63 16.28 -2.25
C PRO A 72 9.33 15.39 -1.22
N TRP A 73 9.36 15.81 0.05
CA TRP A 73 9.93 15.04 1.15
C TRP A 73 9.19 13.73 1.40
N SER A 74 7.91 13.62 1.03
CA SER A 74 7.11 12.41 1.27
C SER A 74 7.43 11.30 0.29
N ILE A 75 8.01 11.59 -0.87
CA ILE A 75 8.29 10.60 -1.94
C ILE A 75 9.10 9.40 -1.42
N GLU A 76 10.11 9.65 -0.59
CA GLU A 76 10.97 8.60 -0.03
C GLU A 76 10.26 7.76 1.05
N LEU A 77 9.07 8.16 1.50
CA LEU A 77 8.26 7.42 2.48
C LEU A 77 7.37 6.35 1.84
N HIS A 78 7.12 6.41 0.53
CA HIS A 78 6.26 5.44 -0.17
C HIS A 78 6.93 4.07 -0.36
N ALA A 79 8.26 4.02 -0.42
CA ALA A 79 8.98 2.78 -0.65
C ALA A 79 10.38 2.81 -0.04
N LEU A 80 10.78 1.68 0.54
CA LEU A 80 12.18 1.47 0.89
C LEU A 80 12.99 1.23 -0.39
N ARG A 81 13.89 2.16 -0.70
CA ARG A 81 14.91 1.92 -1.72
C ARG A 81 15.99 1.01 -1.15
N ARG A 82 16.20 -0.15 -1.79
CA ARG A 82 17.40 -0.94 -1.54
C ARG A 82 18.61 -0.08 -1.94
N LEU A 83 19.46 0.25 -0.97
CA LEU A 83 20.76 0.87 -1.23
C LEU A 83 21.51 0.01 -2.25
N ARG A 84 21.82 0.57 -3.43
CA ARG A 84 22.81 -0.05 -4.31
C ARG A 84 24.12 -0.02 -3.54
N ARG A 85 24.68 -1.20 -3.21
CA ARG A 85 26.05 -1.27 -2.69
C ARG A 85 26.96 -0.55 -3.70
N GLY A 86 27.62 0.54 -3.28
CA GLY A 86 28.69 1.17 -4.04
C GLY A 86 28.44 2.55 -4.67
N LEU A 87 27.42 3.32 -4.29
CA LEU A 87 27.36 4.74 -4.63
C LEU A 87 27.82 5.59 -3.44
N PRO A 88 28.76 6.55 -3.63
CA PRO A 88 29.17 7.46 -2.57
C PRO A 88 28.01 8.41 -2.25
N VAL A 89 27.85 8.67 -0.95
CA VAL A 89 26.99 9.73 -0.39
C VAL A 89 27.43 11.10 -0.84
#